data_AF-A0A5M3MN54-F1
#
_entry.id   AF-A0A5M3MN54-F1
#
_cell.length_a   1.000
_cell.length_b   1.000
_cell.length_c   1.000
_cell.angle_alpha   90.00
_cell.angle_beta   90.00
_cell.angle_gamma   90.00
#
_symmetry.space_group_name_H-M   'P 1'
#
loop_
_entity.id
_entity.type
_entity.pdbx_description
1 polymer ?
#
loop_
_entity_poly.entity_id
_entity_poly.type
_entity_poly.pdbx_seq_one_letter_code
_entity_poly.pdbx_strand_id
1 'polypeptide(L)'
;MASQTTLPSSQPVPVINQLPFELLAKIFVHSAQKPVHPVNEWCIPKYPRKTLVEADLSGTLNVARVCRQWRNVALAIPELWRMIRLCTVEDAVMFAESLPLPLHVLGRSPPSSVFLTLVLRPTKVFTEADVGHIPVTPEIKNIKGMDVQGDSHIRSSELFGWMHQFPNLTHLSLINIHLDDPVCIPDRLRSRLTHMHVYLWFDSHVNRFFDNHLSPNLNRPWSSLTSLTVEMPHWAIEDHILRAILARSPSLVELFIVADKADTEQSWTATSSRTLQTFSLWVEGASLEENDLGTLFGALSFPSLSNLIVTAPPRCGNLAFISRFLRRSKCRLSSLTLTNVKTEESEWFENSEVRRAAVSIGEEFAIPSVEFAFTTAETHAYRTSKESWYDVDSSWL
;
A
#
# COMPACT_ATOMS: atom_id res chain seq x y z
N MET A 1 58.97 44.41 -15.93
CA MET A 1 57.65 43.75 -15.91
C MET A 1 57.87 42.32 -16.36
N ALA A 2 57.91 41.37 -15.41
CA ALA A 2 58.16 39.96 -15.71
C ALA A 2 56.82 39.23 -15.80
N SER A 3 56.48 38.72 -16.98
CA SER A 3 55.32 37.87 -17.21
C SER A 3 55.55 36.51 -16.56
N GLN A 4 54.76 36.19 -15.53
CA GLN A 4 54.71 34.85 -14.96
C GLN A 4 53.93 33.94 -15.92
N THR A 5 54.65 33.04 -16.57
CA THR A 5 54.07 31.94 -17.37
C THR A 5 53.49 30.91 -16.41
N THR A 6 52.18 30.94 -16.21
CA THR A 6 51.46 29.91 -15.46
C THR A 6 51.41 28.63 -16.28
N LEU A 7 52.15 27.61 -15.83
CA LEU A 7 52.07 26.26 -16.40
C LEU A 7 50.66 25.69 -16.18
N PRO A 8 50.00 25.15 -17.22
CA PRO A 8 48.70 24.52 -17.07
C PRO A 8 48.84 23.27 -16.20
N SER A 9 48.32 23.36 -14.98
CA SER A 9 48.16 22.24 -14.06
C SER A 9 47.18 21.23 -14.69
N SER A 10 47.70 20.15 -15.26
CA SER A 10 46.90 19.01 -15.70
C SER A 10 46.46 18.22 -14.47
N GLN A 11 45.38 18.66 -13.82
CA GLN A 11 44.76 17.82 -12.80
C GLN A 11 44.26 16.52 -13.45
N PRO A 12 44.66 15.35 -12.95
CA PRO A 12 44.19 14.09 -13.49
C PRO A 12 42.66 14.03 -13.35
N VAL A 13 41.96 13.73 -14.46
CA VAL A 13 40.52 13.53 -14.44
C VAL A 13 40.22 12.34 -13.52
N PRO A 14 39.35 12.48 -12.51
CA PRO A 14 38.99 11.37 -11.63
C PRO A 14 38.50 10.17 -12.43
N VAL A 15 39.02 8.97 -12.13
CA VAL A 15 38.65 7.70 -12.80
C VAL A 15 37.14 7.47 -12.78
N ILE A 16 36.45 7.95 -11.74
CA ILE A 16 34.99 7.82 -11.60
C ILE A 16 34.20 8.52 -12.72
N ASN A 17 34.77 9.56 -13.34
CA ASN A 17 34.14 10.25 -14.48
C ASN A 17 34.31 9.48 -15.80
N GLN A 18 35.15 8.45 -15.81
CA GLN A 18 35.36 7.54 -16.95
C GLN A 18 34.48 6.29 -16.88
N LEU A 19 33.72 6.12 -15.78
CA LEU A 19 32.80 4.98 -15.68
C LEU A 19 31.67 5.10 -16.73
N PRO A 20 31.27 3.98 -17.34
CA PRO A 20 30.07 3.91 -18.17
C PRO A 20 28.82 4.41 -17.44
N PHE A 21 27.90 5.02 -18.20
CA PHE A 21 26.66 5.58 -17.68
C PHE A 21 25.86 4.55 -16.87
N GLU A 22 25.80 3.32 -17.35
CA GLU A 22 25.02 2.23 -16.77
C GLU A 22 25.57 1.82 -15.39
N LEU A 23 26.89 1.87 -15.22
CA LEU A 23 27.52 1.59 -13.92
C LEU A 23 27.27 2.73 -12.94
N LEU A 24 27.42 3.99 -13.38
CA LEU A 24 27.08 5.15 -12.55
C LEU A 24 25.60 5.13 -12.15
N ALA A 25 24.71 4.74 -13.06
CA ALA A 25 23.29 4.64 -12.77
C ALA A 25 22.99 3.62 -11.67
N LYS A 26 23.55 2.41 -11.77
CA LYS A 26 23.41 1.40 -10.72
C LYS A 26 23.99 1.87 -9.39
N ILE A 27 25.18 2.48 -9.41
CA ILE A 27 25.82 3.04 -8.22
C ILE A 27 24.89 4.08 -7.58
N PHE A 28 24.29 4.97 -8.36
CA PHE A 28 23.42 6.02 -7.84
C PHE A 28 22.12 5.46 -7.25
N VAL A 29 21.48 4.50 -7.92
CA VAL A 29 20.28 3.83 -7.40
C VAL A 29 20.60 3.16 -6.07
N HIS A 30 21.67 2.38 -5.99
CA HIS A 30 22.09 1.74 -4.73
C HIS A 30 22.49 2.75 -3.64
N SER A 31 23.18 3.84 -3.99
CA SER A 31 23.60 4.86 -3.03
C SER A 31 22.42 5.68 -2.50
N ALA A 32 21.30 5.71 -3.23
CA ALA A 32 20.09 6.43 -2.86
C ALA A 32 19.06 5.55 -2.11
N GLN A 33 19.31 4.24 -1.99
CA GLN A 33 18.46 3.33 -1.22
C GLN A 33 18.49 3.69 0.26
N LYS A 34 17.31 3.90 0.84
CA LYS A 34 17.11 4.12 2.27
C LYS A 34 16.30 2.94 2.84
N PRO A 35 16.53 2.54 4.10
CA PRO A 35 15.65 1.61 4.78
C PRO A 35 14.20 2.13 4.77
N VAL A 36 13.27 1.26 4.43
CA VAL A 36 11.84 1.55 4.59
C VAL A 36 11.52 1.36 6.06
N HIS A 37 11.24 2.47 6.75
CA HIS A 37 10.75 2.41 8.12
C HIS A 37 9.23 2.18 8.09
N PRO A 38 8.70 1.23 8.88
CA PRO A 38 7.27 1.08 9.04
C PRO A 38 6.70 2.38 9.63
N VAL A 39 5.50 2.74 9.19
CA VAL A 39 4.83 3.97 9.65
C VAL A 39 4.51 3.90 11.14
N ASN A 40 4.09 2.73 11.59
CA ASN A 40 3.94 2.33 12.98
C ASN A 40 4.21 0.81 13.04
N GLU A 41 4.44 0.26 14.23
CA GLU A 41 4.73 -1.18 14.39
C GLU A 41 3.52 -2.08 14.09
N TRP A 42 2.32 -1.49 14.02
CA TRP A 42 1.03 -2.19 13.87
C TRP A 42 0.53 -2.26 12.43
N CYS A 43 1.09 -1.46 11.53
CA CYS A 43 0.71 -1.42 10.13
C CYS A 43 1.46 -2.49 9.36
N ILE A 44 0.75 -3.20 8.48
CA ILE A 44 1.43 -4.02 7.49
C ILE A 44 2.24 -3.12 6.53
N PRO A 45 3.52 -3.45 6.25
CA PRO A 45 4.34 -2.70 5.32
C PRO A 45 3.66 -2.46 3.97
N LYS A 46 3.65 -1.19 3.54
CA LYS A 46 3.22 -0.77 2.20
C LYS A 46 4.14 -1.31 1.11
N TYR A 47 5.44 -1.26 1.39
CA TYR A 47 6.48 -1.71 0.48
C TYR A 47 7.03 -3.03 1.00
N PRO A 48 6.98 -4.10 0.20
CA PRO A 48 7.55 -5.39 0.59
C PRO A 48 9.08 -5.37 0.56
N ARG A 49 9.69 -4.38 -0.11
CA ARG A 49 11.14 -4.18 -0.14
C ARG A 49 11.62 -3.52 1.14
N LYS A 50 12.75 -4.00 1.66
CA LYS A 50 13.42 -3.44 2.85
C LYS A 50 14.03 -2.06 2.60
N THR A 51 14.32 -1.72 1.35
CA THR A 51 14.89 -0.44 0.96
C THR A 51 14.14 0.18 -0.22
N LEU A 52 14.12 1.50 -0.27
CA LEU A 52 13.48 2.29 -1.32
C LEU A 52 14.37 3.47 -1.70
N VAL A 53 14.39 3.82 -2.98
CA VAL A 53 14.99 5.08 -3.43
C VAL A 53 13.96 6.18 -3.30
N GLU A 54 14.30 7.21 -2.52
CA GLU A 54 13.37 8.27 -2.18
C GLU A 54 14.06 9.63 -2.30
N ALA A 55 13.60 10.43 -3.27
CA ALA A 55 14.05 11.80 -3.49
C ALA A 55 13.39 12.75 -2.48
N ASP A 56 14.13 13.78 -2.06
CA ASP A 56 13.60 14.82 -1.18
C ASP A 56 12.86 15.93 -1.96
N LEU A 57 12.25 16.85 -1.20
CA LEU A 57 11.55 18.03 -1.72
C LEU A 57 12.38 18.89 -2.67
N SER A 58 13.68 18.99 -2.42
CA SER A 58 14.56 19.81 -3.23
C SER A 58 14.85 19.16 -4.59
N GLY A 59 14.44 17.90 -4.79
CA GLY A 59 14.88 17.10 -5.92
C GLY A 59 16.39 16.89 -5.90
N THR A 60 17.05 17.04 -4.74
CA THR A 60 18.49 16.86 -4.64
C THR A 60 18.79 15.49 -4.06
N LEU A 61 19.51 14.69 -4.85
CA LEU A 61 20.17 13.49 -4.35
C LEU A 61 21.59 13.88 -3.99
N ASN A 62 22.12 13.35 -2.89
CA ASN A 62 23.52 13.62 -2.49
C ASN A 62 24.50 13.37 -3.65
N VAL A 63 24.26 12.33 -4.45
CA VAL A 63 25.04 12.00 -5.65
C VAL A 63 24.94 13.08 -6.75
N ALA A 64 23.79 13.75 -6.89
CA ALA A 64 23.59 14.81 -7.89
C ALA A 64 24.29 16.14 -7.51
N ARG A 65 24.85 16.23 -6.30
CA ARG A 65 25.58 17.42 -5.80
C ARG A 65 27.08 17.36 -6.02
N VAL A 66 27.64 16.19 -6.40
CA VAL A 66 29.08 15.98 -6.54
C VAL A 66 29.69 16.81 -7.68
N CYS A 67 29.19 16.65 -8.90
CA CYS A 67 29.62 17.44 -10.05
C CYS A 67 28.51 17.54 -11.12
N ARG A 68 28.70 18.37 -12.14
CA ARG A 68 27.71 18.56 -13.23
C ARG A 68 27.41 17.27 -13.99
N GLN A 69 28.41 16.44 -14.25
CA GLN A 69 28.23 15.15 -14.94
C GLN A 69 27.33 14.22 -14.11
N TRP A 70 27.61 14.06 -12.82
CA TRP A 70 26.81 13.22 -11.93
C TRP A 70 25.38 13.73 -11.79
N ARG A 71 25.20 15.05 -11.73
CA ARG A 71 23.86 15.64 -11.75
C ARG A 71 23.09 15.27 -13.01
N ASN A 72 23.71 15.37 -14.18
CA ASN A 72 23.07 15.02 -15.44
C ASN A 72 22.73 13.52 -15.50
N VAL A 73 23.64 12.67 -15.01
CA VAL A 73 23.40 11.22 -14.92
C VAL A 73 22.24 10.93 -13.98
N ALA A 74 22.24 11.49 -12.76
CA ALA A 74 21.17 11.30 -11.79
C ALA A 74 19.80 11.74 -12.35
N LEU A 75 19.75 12.90 -13.01
CA LEU A 75 18.51 13.42 -13.61
C LEU A 75 18.03 12.59 -14.83
N ALA A 76 18.87 11.76 -15.41
CA ALA A 76 18.52 10.88 -16.53
C ALA A 76 18.06 9.47 -16.09
N ILE A 77 18.00 9.19 -14.79
CA ILE A 77 17.64 7.87 -14.23
C ILE A 77 16.25 7.97 -13.59
N PRO A 78 15.16 7.53 -14.26
CA PRO A 78 13.80 7.65 -13.74
C PRO A 78 13.58 6.97 -12.38
N GLU A 79 14.28 5.87 -12.12
CA GLU A 79 14.17 5.09 -10.88
C GLU A 79 14.55 5.92 -9.63
N LEU A 80 15.41 6.94 -9.80
CA LEU A 80 15.79 7.85 -8.73
C LEU A 80 14.69 8.84 -8.35
N TRP A 81 13.70 9.03 -9.22
CA TRP A 81 12.65 10.04 -9.10
C TRP A 81 11.24 9.44 -9.04
N ARG A 82 11.13 8.11 -9.06
CA ARG A 82 9.86 7.37 -9.00
C ARG A 82 9.11 7.62 -7.71
N MET A 83 9.83 7.74 -6.58
CA MET A 83 9.24 8.02 -5.26
C MET A 83 9.80 9.33 -4.74
N ILE A 84 8.91 10.28 -4.44
CA ILE A 84 9.27 11.59 -3.91
C ILE A 84 8.64 11.74 -2.53
N ARG A 85 9.47 12.02 -1.53
CA ARG A 85 9.00 12.30 -0.16
C ARG A 85 8.77 13.78 0.04
N LEU A 86 7.58 14.10 0.48
CA LEU A 86 7.23 15.41 0.99
C LEU A 86 7.01 15.26 2.51
N CYS A 87 7.92 15.82 3.30
CA CYS A 87 7.74 15.93 4.75
C CYS A 87 7.36 17.37 5.08
N THR A 88 6.27 17.57 5.83
CA THR A 88 5.99 18.89 6.41
C THR A 88 7.03 19.16 7.50
N VAL A 89 8.00 20.03 7.21
CA VAL A 89 8.95 20.53 8.21
C VAL A 89 8.18 21.41 9.20
N GLU A 90 8.71 21.60 10.41
CA GLU A 90 8.11 22.43 11.48
C GLU A 90 7.79 23.87 11.02
N ASP A 91 8.45 24.37 9.97
CA ASP A 91 8.13 25.62 9.28
C ASP A 91 6.92 25.44 8.35
N ALA A 92 5.77 25.16 8.96
CA ALA A 92 4.50 24.83 8.31
C ALA A 92 3.94 25.95 7.42
N VAL A 93 4.45 27.18 7.55
CA VAL A 93 4.01 28.36 6.77
C VAL A 93 4.16 28.12 5.27
N MET A 94 5.20 27.39 4.82
CA MET A 94 5.41 27.15 3.38
C MET A 94 4.37 26.20 2.74
N PHE A 95 3.75 25.31 3.52
CA PHE A 95 2.74 24.38 2.98
C PHE A 95 1.35 25.01 2.82
N ALA A 96 1.09 26.14 3.48
CA ALA A 96 -0.20 26.83 3.40
C ALA A 96 -0.48 27.34 1.98
N GLU A 97 0.55 27.80 1.26
CA GLU A 97 0.37 28.46 -0.03
C GLU A 97 0.47 27.51 -1.23
N SER A 98 1.33 26.48 -1.17
CA SER A 98 1.42 25.42 -2.18
C SER A 98 2.26 24.25 -1.68
N LEU A 99 2.02 23.04 -2.21
CA LEU A 99 2.94 21.95 -1.99
C LEU A 99 4.22 22.16 -2.80
N PRO A 100 5.41 22.12 -2.15
CA PRO A 100 6.69 22.23 -2.83
C PRO A 100 6.96 20.97 -3.64
N LEU A 101 6.31 20.84 -4.79
CA LEU A 101 6.59 19.76 -5.73
C LEU A 101 7.86 20.12 -6.51
N PRO A 102 8.82 19.19 -6.67
CA PRO A 102 9.98 19.41 -7.53
C PRO A 102 9.56 19.32 -9.01
N LEU A 103 8.80 20.31 -9.49
CA LEU A 103 8.21 20.34 -10.84
C LEU A 103 9.25 20.09 -11.93
N HIS A 104 10.46 20.63 -11.75
CA HIS A 104 11.57 20.44 -12.68
C HIS A 104 12.04 18.98 -12.78
N VAL A 105 11.90 18.18 -11.73
CA VAL A 105 12.15 16.73 -11.74
C VAL A 105 10.97 16.02 -12.40
N LEU A 106 9.75 16.37 -12.02
CA LEU A 106 8.53 15.76 -12.56
C LEU A 106 8.41 15.95 -14.08
N GLY A 107 8.86 17.08 -14.62
CA GLY A 107 8.86 17.35 -16.06
C GLY A 107 10.00 16.69 -16.84
N ARG A 108 10.99 16.12 -16.15
CA ARG A 108 12.13 15.42 -16.77
C ARG A 108 12.02 13.91 -16.72
N SER A 109 11.32 13.39 -15.72
CA SER A 109 10.81 12.03 -15.78
C SER A 109 10.04 11.89 -17.09
N PRO A 110 10.37 10.92 -17.96
CA PRO A 110 9.54 10.53 -19.11
C PRO A 110 8.10 10.21 -18.65
N PRO A 111 7.17 9.65 -19.45
CA PRO A 111 5.86 9.22 -18.95
C PRO A 111 5.91 8.07 -17.90
N SER A 112 7.03 7.90 -17.20
CA SER A 112 7.15 7.14 -15.97
C SER A 112 6.22 7.71 -14.91
N SER A 113 5.48 6.80 -14.29
CA SER A 113 4.59 7.10 -13.18
C SER A 113 5.38 7.46 -11.93
N VAL A 114 5.05 8.61 -11.34
CA VAL A 114 5.63 9.09 -10.08
C VAL A 114 4.65 8.80 -8.94
N PHE A 115 5.21 8.47 -7.79
CA PHE A 115 4.50 8.25 -6.53
C PHE A 115 4.99 9.26 -5.50
N LEU A 116 4.04 9.84 -4.76
CA LEU A 116 4.32 10.80 -3.70
C LEU A 116 4.13 10.15 -2.33
N THR A 117 5.13 10.24 -1.47
CA THR A 117 4.97 9.93 -0.05
C THR A 117 4.83 11.22 0.73
N LEU A 118 3.70 11.42 1.39
CA LEU A 118 3.42 12.60 2.18
C LEU A 118 3.44 12.23 3.65
N VAL A 119 4.32 12.88 4.40
CA VAL A 119 4.34 12.77 5.85
C VAL A 119 3.86 14.10 6.41
N LEU A 120 2.59 14.12 6.78
CA LEU A 120 1.91 15.28 7.32
C LEU A 120 1.95 15.18 8.85
N ARG A 121 2.71 16.08 9.48
CA ARG A 121 2.79 16.18 10.93
C ARG A 121 1.76 17.20 11.43
N PRO A 122 1.24 17.04 12.66
CA PRO A 122 0.34 18.02 13.25
C PRO A 122 1.11 19.33 13.39
N THR A 123 0.74 20.31 12.58
CA THR A 123 1.23 21.68 12.68
C THR A 123 0.02 22.59 12.80
N LYS A 124 0.16 23.69 13.54
CA LYS A 124 -0.94 24.68 13.74
C LYS A 124 -1.53 25.20 12.43
N VAL A 125 -0.84 25.03 11.31
CA VAL A 125 -1.24 25.54 10.00
C VAL A 125 -2.42 24.77 9.41
N PHE A 126 -2.53 23.45 9.61
CA PHE A 126 -3.67 22.69 9.09
C PHE A 126 -5.00 23.04 9.76
N THR A 127 -4.98 23.65 10.94
CA THR A 127 -6.20 24.07 11.63
C THR A 127 -6.69 25.46 11.22
N GLU A 128 -5.84 26.28 10.59
CA GLU A 128 -6.12 27.72 10.37
C GLU A 128 -5.98 28.18 8.90
N ALA A 129 -5.19 27.48 8.08
CA ALA A 129 -4.95 27.87 6.70
C ALA A 129 -5.97 27.22 5.74
N ASP A 130 -6.55 28.04 4.86
CA ASP A 130 -7.20 27.56 3.65
C ASP A 130 -6.12 26.89 2.79
N VAL A 131 -6.17 25.56 2.68
CA VAL A 131 -5.13 24.78 2.01
C VAL A 131 -5.10 25.19 0.54
N GLY A 132 -4.10 25.98 0.17
CA GLY A 132 -3.98 26.56 -1.17
C GLY A 132 -4.02 25.51 -2.29
N HIS A 133 -4.59 25.89 -3.43
CA HIS A 133 -4.53 25.09 -4.65
C HIS A 133 -3.06 24.89 -5.08
N ILE A 134 -2.68 23.68 -5.51
CA ILE A 134 -1.40 23.53 -6.21
C ILE A 134 -1.54 24.26 -7.55
N PRO A 135 -0.52 25.02 -7.98
CA PRO A 135 -0.43 25.47 -9.35
C PRO A 135 -0.68 24.30 -10.32
N VAL A 136 -1.74 24.41 -11.13
CA VAL A 136 -2.06 23.40 -12.14
C VAL A 136 -0.95 23.42 -13.19
N THR A 137 -0.04 22.46 -13.08
CA THR A 137 1.13 22.32 -13.95
C THR A 137 1.00 21.01 -14.72
N PRO A 138 1.40 20.94 -16.00
CA PRO A 138 1.23 19.73 -16.80
C PRO A 138 1.93 18.50 -16.20
N GLU A 139 2.98 18.72 -15.40
CA GLU A 139 3.78 17.70 -14.71
C GLU A 139 2.99 16.91 -13.65
N ILE A 140 1.93 17.48 -13.06
CA ILE A 140 1.11 16.75 -12.08
C ILE A 140 0.41 15.53 -12.68
N LYS A 141 0.29 15.47 -14.01
CA LYS A 141 -0.25 14.32 -14.73
C LYS A 141 0.65 13.08 -14.59
N ASN A 142 1.92 13.25 -14.24
CA ASN A 142 2.83 12.12 -14.07
C ASN A 142 2.63 11.41 -12.72
N ILE A 143 1.87 12.00 -11.78
CA ILE A 143 1.62 11.42 -10.48
C ILE A 143 0.50 10.36 -10.60
N LYS A 144 0.89 9.09 -10.40
CA LYS A 144 0.01 7.92 -10.47
C LYS A 144 -0.44 7.44 -9.11
N GLY A 145 0.41 7.63 -8.08
CA GLY A 145 0.13 7.14 -6.74
C GLY A 145 0.53 8.11 -5.64
N MET A 146 -0.10 7.92 -4.49
CA MET A 146 0.11 8.76 -3.32
C MET A 146 -0.04 7.99 -2.03
N ASP A 147 0.97 8.08 -1.19
CA ASP A 147 1.04 7.46 0.13
C ASP A 147 1.00 8.55 1.18
N VAL A 148 -0.16 8.77 1.77
CA VAL A 148 -0.35 9.76 2.83
C VAL A 148 -0.19 9.08 4.18
N GLN A 149 0.73 9.59 4.97
CA GLN A 149 0.86 9.32 6.39
C GLN A 149 0.56 10.64 7.08
N GLY A 150 -0.56 10.68 7.79
CA GLY A 150 -0.95 11.88 8.51
C GLY A 150 -1.09 11.64 10.00
N ASP A 151 -1.79 12.59 10.58
CA ASP A 151 -2.15 12.64 11.97
C ASP A 151 -3.67 12.79 12.08
N SER A 152 -4.24 12.43 13.23
CA SER A 152 -5.67 12.46 13.47
C SER A 152 -6.31 13.85 13.37
N HIS A 153 -5.52 14.92 13.31
CA HIS A 153 -6.04 16.28 13.17
C HIS A 153 -6.25 16.71 11.70
N ILE A 154 -5.80 15.93 10.72
CA ILE A 154 -5.90 16.30 9.30
C ILE A 154 -7.28 15.97 8.78
N ARG A 155 -7.96 16.98 8.26
CA ARG A 155 -9.28 16.81 7.67
C ARG A 155 -9.20 16.12 6.32
N SER A 156 -10.00 15.08 6.17
CA SER A 156 -10.08 14.27 4.95
C SER A 156 -10.60 15.08 3.76
N SER A 157 -11.49 16.04 3.98
CA SER A 157 -12.06 16.88 2.92
C SER A 157 -11.02 17.76 2.23
N GLU A 158 -10.13 18.38 3.02
CA GLU A 158 -8.99 19.17 2.53
C GLU A 158 -8.03 18.29 1.73
N LEU A 159 -7.67 17.14 2.30
CA LEU A 159 -6.80 16.16 1.65
C LEU A 159 -7.36 15.70 0.30
N PHE A 160 -8.65 15.40 0.22
CA PHE A 160 -9.28 14.95 -1.02
C PHE A 160 -9.50 16.09 -2.04
N GLY A 161 -9.79 17.30 -1.56
CA GLY A 161 -9.83 18.50 -2.42
C GLY A 161 -8.49 18.74 -3.10
N TRP A 162 -7.41 18.50 -2.37
CA TRP A 162 -6.06 18.51 -2.89
C TRP A 162 -5.79 17.37 -3.89
N MET A 163 -6.10 16.12 -3.54
CA MET A 163 -5.91 14.95 -4.40
C MET A 163 -6.68 15.02 -5.72
N HIS A 164 -7.79 15.76 -5.76
CA HIS A 164 -8.58 15.96 -6.98
C HIS A 164 -7.76 16.56 -8.13
N GLN A 165 -6.71 17.30 -7.81
CA GLN A 165 -5.85 18.00 -8.76
C GLN A 165 -4.96 17.05 -9.58
N PHE A 166 -4.79 15.79 -9.15
CA PHE A 166 -3.98 14.79 -9.86
C PHE A 166 -4.85 13.93 -10.78
N PRO A 167 -4.84 14.17 -12.11
CA PRO A 167 -5.81 13.56 -13.00
C PRO A 167 -5.57 12.06 -13.24
N ASN A 168 -4.34 11.59 -13.00
CA ASN A 168 -3.92 10.20 -13.22
C ASN A 168 -3.68 9.44 -11.91
N LEU A 169 -4.11 10.01 -10.77
CA LEU A 169 -4.01 9.34 -9.48
C LEU A 169 -4.95 8.13 -9.48
N THR A 170 -4.32 6.95 -9.42
CA THR A 170 -4.96 5.64 -9.45
C THR A 170 -4.62 4.78 -8.23
N HIS A 171 -3.57 5.14 -7.48
CA HIS A 171 -3.13 4.44 -6.28
C HIS A 171 -3.18 5.39 -5.09
N LEU A 172 -3.79 4.97 -3.99
CA LEU A 172 -3.90 5.79 -2.80
C LEU A 172 -3.67 4.95 -1.55
N SER A 173 -2.77 5.40 -0.68
CA SER A 173 -2.71 4.92 0.69
C SER A 173 -2.97 6.04 1.68
N LEU A 174 -3.82 5.78 2.66
CA LEU A 174 -4.15 6.66 3.76
C LEU A 174 -3.82 5.95 5.07
N ILE A 175 -2.75 6.38 5.74
CA ILE A 175 -2.34 5.86 7.05
C ILE A 175 -2.47 6.96 8.09
N ASN A 176 -3.09 6.61 9.22
CA ASN A 176 -3.33 7.52 10.35
C ASN A 176 -4.08 8.81 9.96
N ILE A 177 -4.98 8.72 8.98
CA ILE A 177 -5.82 9.84 8.58
C ILE A 177 -7.15 9.78 9.31
N HIS A 178 -7.53 10.88 9.95
CA HIS A 178 -8.87 11.01 10.50
C HIS A 178 -9.87 11.30 9.39
N LEU A 179 -11.00 10.60 9.43
CA LEU A 179 -12.04 10.71 8.43
C LEU A 179 -13.20 11.50 9.03
N ASP A 180 -13.26 12.79 8.69
CA ASP A 180 -14.32 13.69 9.15
C ASP A 180 -15.72 13.24 8.72
N ASP A 181 -16.74 13.78 9.35
CA ASP A 181 -18.13 13.55 9.01
C ASP A 181 -18.71 14.70 8.15
N PRO A 182 -19.21 14.44 6.92
CA PRO A 182 -19.13 13.22 6.12
C PRO A 182 -17.87 13.16 5.23
N VAL A 183 -17.32 11.95 5.04
CA VAL A 183 -16.21 11.70 4.12
C VAL A 183 -16.68 11.83 2.67
N CYS A 184 -16.36 12.95 2.03
CA CYS A 184 -16.70 13.20 0.64
C CYS A 184 -15.49 13.00 -0.28
N ILE A 185 -15.25 11.76 -0.72
CA ILE A 185 -14.27 11.51 -1.79
C ILE A 185 -14.86 12.00 -3.12
N PRO A 186 -14.21 12.95 -3.82
CA PRO A 186 -14.71 13.47 -5.08
C PRO A 186 -14.95 12.34 -6.10
N ASP A 187 -16.08 12.39 -6.80
CA ASP A 187 -16.49 11.35 -7.76
C ASP A 187 -15.41 10.97 -8.77
N ARG A 188 -14.72 11.99 -9.31
CA ARG A 188 -13.66 11.80 -10.29
C ARG A 188 -12.45 11.07 -9.71
N LEU A 189 -12.12 11.32 -8.45
CA LEU A 189 -11.02 10.62 -7.78
C LEU A 189 -11.42 9.16 -7.56
N ARG A 190 -12.58 8.95 -6.95
CA ARG A 190 -13.16 7.62 -6.68
C ARG A 190 -13.24 6.73 -7.93
N SER A 191 -13.70 7.26 -9.06
CA SER A 191 -13.87 6.49 -10.29
C SER A 191 -12.56 6.10 -10.98
N ARG A 192 -11.41 6.62 -10.55
CA ARG A 192 -10.09 6.31 -11.11
C ARG A 192 -9.22 5.47 -10.19
N LEU A 193 -9.50 5.48 -8.89
CA LEU A 193 -8.74 4.70 -7.94
C LEU A 193 -8.92 3.21 -8.24
N THR A 194 -7.78 2.56 -8.49
CA THR A 194 -7.65 1.13 -8.80
C THR A 194 -7.06 0.38 -7.61
N HIS A 195 -6.17 1.03 -6.86
CA HIS A 195 -5.49 0.46 -5.71
C HIS A 195 -5.66 1.37 -4.51
N MET A 196 -6.09 0.80 -3.38
CA MET A 196 -6.36 1.58 -2.18
C MET A 196 -5.94 0.85 -0.90
N HIS A 197 -5.19 1.53 -0.05
CA HIS A 197 -4.74 1.00 1.24
C HIS A 197 -5.12 1.97 2.35
N VAL A 198 -6.08 1.59 3.18
CA VAL A 198 -6.57 2.43 4.27
C VAL A 198 -6.26 1.80 5.63
N TYR A 199 -5.77 2.61 6.56
CA TYR A 199 -5.67 2.29 7.98
C TYR A 199 -6.74 3.06 8.74
N LEU A 200 -7.63 2.35 9.42
CA LEU A 200 -8.84 2.89 10.03
C LEU A 200 -8.77 2.73 11.56
N TRP A 201 -8.66 3.87 12.24
CA TRP A 201 -8.56 3.93 13.72
C TRP A 201 -9.87 3.69 14.45
N PHE A 202 -11.02 3.98 13.82
CA PHE A 202 -12.34 3.91 14.45
C PHE A 202 -13.30 3.11 13.56
N ASP A 203 -14.21 2.36 14.18
CA ASP A 203 -15.33 1.67 13.53
C ASP A 203 -16.14 2.59 12.61
N SER A 204 -16.44 3.79 13.09
CA SER A 204 -17.17 4.82 12.35
C SER A 204 -16.47 5.24 11.06
N HIS A 205 -15.14 5.12 10.98
CA HIS A 205 -14.40 5.39 9.75
C HIS A 205 -14.67 4.33 8.68
N VAL A 206 -14.74 3.05 9.08
CA VAL A 206 -15.06 1.96 8.17
C VAL A 206 -16.46 2.16 7.59
N ASN A 207 -17.40 2.49 8.46
CA ASN A 207 -18.77 2.76 8.06
C ASN A 207 -18.84 3.98 7.14
N ARG A 208 -18.22 5.11 7.49
CA ARG A 208 -18.18 6.28 6.61
C ARG A 208 -17.55 5.98 5.24
N PHE A 209 -16.50 5.16 5.20
CA PHE A 209 -15.78 4.88 3.96
C PHE A 209 -16.56 3.94 3.03
N PHE A 210 -17.15 2.87 3.57
CA PHE A 210 -17.81 1.83 2.79
C PHE A 210 -19.32 1.76 3.01
N ASP A 211 -19.81 1.97 4.23
CA ASP A 211 -21.22 1.95 4.59
C ASP A 211 -21.87 3.35 4.62
N ASN A 212 -22.29 3.83 3.45
CA ASN A 212 -22.92 5.14 3.32
C ASN A 212 -24.44 5.13 3.57
N HIS A 213 -24.95 4.29 4.47
CA HIS A 213 -26.35 4.35 4.91
C HIS A 213 -26.78 5.77 5.35
N LEU A 214 -25.83 6.59 5.82
CA LEU A 214 -26.07 7.96 6.27
C LEU A 214 -26.08 9.03 5.17
N SER A 215 -25.66 8.72 3.93
CA SER A 215 -25.62 9.72 2.84
C SER A 215 -25.92 9.10 1.47
N PRO A 216 -27.17 9.22 0.97
CA PRO A 216 -27.58 8.66 -0.32
C PRO A 216 -26.74 9.14 -1.52
N ASN A 217 -26.21 10.36 -1.44
CA ASN A 217 -25.38 10.94 -2.51
C ASN A 217 -23.97 10.32 -2.55
N LEU A 218 -23.51 9.75 -1.44
CA LEU A 218 -22.22 9.06 -1.36
C LEU A 218 -22.30 7.60 -1.81
N ASN A 219 -23.49 7.10 -2.14
CA ASN A 219 -23.76 5.68 -2.42
C ASN A 219 -23.28 5.18 -3.80
N ARG A 220 -22.27 5.83 -4.40
CA ARG A 220 -21.71 5.39 -5.69
C ARG A 220 -20.68 4.28 -5.51
N PRO A 221 -20.60 3.33 -6.46
CA PRO A 221 -19.64 2.24 -6.42
C PRO A 221 -18.22 2.72 -6.73
N TRP A 222 -17.26 1.98 -6.17
CA TRP A 222 -15.84 1.96 -6.51
C TRP A 222 -15.63 1.08 -7.75
N SER A 223 -16.19 1.50 -8.88
CA SER A 223 -16.25 0.68 -10.11
C SER A 223 -14.89 0.26 -10.67
N SER A 224 -13.85 1.04 -10.37
CA SER A 224 -12.49 0.84 -10.89
C SER A 224 -11.54 0.20 -9.88
N LEU A 225 -11.98 0.04 -8.63
CA LEU A 225 -11.13 -0.47 -7.55
C LEU A 225 -10.91 -1.99 -7.74
N THR A 226 -9.66 -2.36 -7.98
CA THR A 226 -9.23 -3.74 -8.23
C THR A 226 -8.47 -4.34 -7.04
N SER A 227 -7.79 -3.52 -6.25
CA SER A 227 -7.02 -3.96 -5.08
C SER A 227 -7.31 -3.09 -3.87
N LEU A 228 -7.69 -3.73 -2.75
CA LEU A 228 -8.02 -3.07 -1.50
C LEU A 228 -7.28 -3.72 -0.33
N THR A 229 -6.59 -2.90 0.45
CA THR A 229 -6.07 -3.25 1.78
C THR A 229 -6.80 -2.41 2.83
N VAL A 230 -7.42 -3.07 3.80
CA VAL A 230 -8.08 -2.43 4.94
C VAL A 230 -7.42 -2.92 6.21
N GLU A 231 -6.88 -1.99 7.00
CA GLU A 231 -6.34 -2.26 8.32
C GLU A 231 -7.23 -1.64 9.39
N MET A 232 -7.65 -2.47 10.34
CA MET A 232 -8.50 -2.13 11.48
C MET A 232 -8.03 -2.89 12.74
N PRO A 233 -6.77 -2.70 13.18
CA PRO A 233 -6.12 -3.56 14.19
C PRO A 233 -6.71 -3.49 15.61
N HIS A 234 -7.73 -2.68 15.84
CA HIS A 234 -8.41 -2.56 17.13
C HIS A 234 -9.90 -2.88 17.05
N TRP A 235 -10.34 -3.43 15.92
CA TRP A 235 -11.75 -3.62 15.63
C TRP A 235 -12.03 -5.00 15.08
N ALA A 236 -13.26 -5.45 15.34
CA ALA A 236 -13.79 -6.64 14.74
C ALA A 236 -14.15 -6.37 13.27
N ILE A 237 -13.87 -7.32 12.38
CA ILE A 237 -14.53 -7.33 11.08
C ILE A 237 -15.98 -7.78 11.26
N GLU A 238 -16.93 -6.96 10.81
CA GLU A 238 -18.37 -7.22 10.89
C GLU A 238 -19.00 -7.53 9.53
N ASP A 239 -20.18 -8.16 9.54
CA ASP A 239 -20.90 -8.59 8.33
C ASP A 239 -21.23 -7.43 7.39
N HIS A 240 -21.74 -6.33 7.95
CA HIS A 240 -22.15 -5.18 7.17
C HIS A 240 -20.96 -4.49 6.47
N ILE A 241 -19.78 -4.45 7.12
CA ILE A 241 -18.55 -3.90 6.54
C ILE A 241 -18.11 -4.70 5.32
N LEU A 242 -17.99 -6.03 5.46
CA LEU A 242 -17.53 -6.89 4.38
C LEU A 242 -18.50 -6.85 3.20
N ARG A 243 -19.81 -6.86 3.48
CA ARG A 243 -20.85 -6.68 2.45
C ARG A 243 -20.73 -5.34 1.76
N ALA A 244 -20.53 -4.25 2.51
CA ALA A 244 -20.38 -2.92 1.93
C ALA A 244 -19.16 -2.82 1.01
N ILE A 245 -18.02 -3.38 1.41
CA ILE A 245 -16.80 -3.44 0.58
C ILE A 245 -17.08 -4.15 -0.75
N LEU A 246 -17.64 -5.36 -0.70
CA LEU A 246 -17.85 -6.20 -1.89
C LEU A 246 -18.98 -5.69 -2.79
N ALA A 247 -20.08 -5.20 -2.21
CA ALA A 247 -21.20 -4.63 -2.98
C ALA A 247 -20.78 -3.36 -3.73
N ARG A 248 -19.89 -2.56 -3.13
CA ARG A 248 -19.46 -1.28 -3.71
C ARG A 248 -18.26 -1.40 -4.62
N SER A 249 -17.50 -2.48 -4.55
CA SER A 249 -16.28 -2.69 -5.33
C SER A 249 -16.46 -3.91 -6.24
N PRO A 250 -17.37 -3.87 -7.23
CA PRO A 250 -17.70 -5.05 -8.04
C PRO A 250 -16.52 -5.59 -8.85
N SER A 251 -15.53 -4.73 -9.15
CA SER A 251 -14.32 -5.07 -9.90
C SER A 251 -13.16 -5.54 -9.01
N LEU A 252 -13.40 -5.74 -7.71
CA LEU A 252 -12.34 -6.07 -6.76
C LEU A 252 -11.77 -7.47 -7.01
N VAL A 253 -10.47 -7.51 -7.30
CA VAL A 253 -9.68 -8.72 -7.57
C VAL A 253 -8.89 -9.15 -6.34
N GLU A 254 -8.42 -8.18 -5.56
CA GLU A 254 -7.60 -8.43 -4.37
C GLU A 254 -8.20 -7.71 -3.15
N LEU A 255 -8.39 -8.44 -2.07
CA LEU A 255 -8.86 -7.91 -0.80
C LEU A 255 -7.99 -8.44 0.34
N PHE A 256 -7.33 -7.52 1.03
CA PHE A 256 -6.55 -7.79 2.24
C PHE A 256 -7.19 -7.08 3.42
N ILE A 257 -7.58 -7.85 4.44
CA ILE A 257 -8.16 -7.35 5.68
C ILE A 257 -7.24 -7.73 6.83
N VAL A 258 -6.88 -6.74 7.64
CA VAL A 258 -6.15 -6.88 8.91
C VAL A 258 -7.09 -6.37 9.99
N ALA A 259 -7.52 -7.22 10.91
CA ALA A 259 -8.46 -6.89 11.97
C ALA A 259 -8.00 -7.44 13.33
N ASP A 260 -8.54 -6.92 14.42
CA ASP A 260 -8.30 -7.46 15.76
C ASP A 260 -8.96 -8.83 15.93
N LYS A 261 -10.25 -8.91 15.58
CA LYS A 261 -11.07 -10.13 15.68
C LYS A 261 -12.08 -10.24 14.55
N ALA A 262 -12.73 -11.39 14.42
CA ALA A 262 -13.97 -11.52 13.65
C ALA A 262 -15.16 -11.41 14.62
N ASP A 263 -16.23 -10.74 14.22
CA ASP A 263 -17.44 -10.68 15.04
C ASP A 263 -18.14 -12.06 15.06
N THR A 264 -18.25 -12.63 16.25
CA THR A 264 -18.84 -13.95 16.52
C THR A 264 -20.32 -13.87 16.90
N GLU A 265 -20.78 -12.70 17.32
CA GLU A 265 -22.15 -12.51 17.83
C GLU A 265 -23.15 -12.26 16.69
N GLN A 266 -22.66 -11.84 15.52
CA GLN A 266 -23.49 -11.53 14.36
C GLN A 266 -23.71 -12.74 13.44
N SER A 267 -24.93 -12.83 12.89
CA SER A 267 -25.22 -13.73 11.79
C SER A 267 -24.61 -13.19 10.49
N TRP A 268 -23.63 -13.90 9.94
CA TRP A 268 -23.03 -13.55 8.66
C TRP A 268 -24.00 -13.83 7.51
N THR A 269 -24.20 -12.81 6.67
CA THR A 269 -25.08 -12.88 5.50
C THR A 269 -24.31 -13.52 4.34
N ALA A 270 -24.99 -14.40 3.59
CA ALA A 270 -24.40 -15.04 2.42
C ALA A 270 -23.85 -13.99 1.43
N THR A 271 -22.55 -14.03 1.21
CA THR A 271 -21.82 -13.01 0.46
C THR A 271 -20.93 -13.67 -0.59
N SER A 272 -20.96 -13.16 -1.83
CA SER A 272 -20.22 -13.74 -2.94
C SER A 272 -19.55 -12.68 -3.81
N SER A 273 -18.40 -13.03 -4.36
CA SER A 273 -17.70 -12.25 -5.38
C SER A 273 -17.20 -13.15 -6.49
N ARG A 274 -17.45 -12.75 -7.75
CA ARG A 274 -17.01 -13.47 -8.96
C ARG A 274 -15.68 -12.96 -9.50
N THR A 275 -15.18 -11.84 -9.00
CA THR A 275 -13.98 -11.17 -9.48
C THR A 275 -12.81 -11.36 -8.53
N LEU A 276 -13.08 -11.65 -7.25
CA LEU A 276 -12.07 -11.79 -6.21
C LEU A 276 -11.21 -13.04 -6.44
N GLN A 277 -9.92 -12.82 -6.70
CA GLN A 277 -8.89 -13.84 -6.93
C GLN A 277 -7.98 -14.01 -5.72
N THR A 278 -7.72 -12.93 -4.99
CA THR A 278 -6.91 -12.96 -3.76
C THR A 278 -7.74 -12.45 -2.59
N PHE A 279 -7.88 -13.27 -1.56
CA PHE A 279 -8.54 -12.91 -0.31
C PHE A 279 -7.62 -13.20 0.86
N SER A 280 -7.38 -12.19 1.67
CA SER A 280 -6.60 -12.28 2.89
C SER A 280 -7.42 -11.78 4.06
N LEU A 281 -7.55 -12.62 5.09
CA LEU A 281 -8.10 -12.23 6.38
C LEU A 281 -7.10 -12.58 7.47
N TRP A 282 -6.43 -11.55 7.97
CA TRP A 282 -5.55 -11.64 9.12
C TRP A 282 -6.23 -11.05 10.34
N VAL A 283 -6.27 -11.84 11.38
CA VAL A 283 -6.93 -11.53 12.64
C VAL A 283 -5.91 -11.66 13.78
N GLU A 284 -5.78 -10.61 14.58
CA GLU A 284 -4.87 -10.53 15.72
C GLU A 284 -5.51 -11.13 16.99
N GLY A 285 -5.57 -12.45 17.08
CA GLY A 285 -6.27 -13.11 18.20
C GLY A 285 -5.54 -14.32 18.77
N ALA A 286 -5.06 -14.22 20.02
CA ALA A 286 -4.58 -15.37 20.79
C ALA A 286 -5.71 -16.37 21.17
N SER A 287 -6.97 -15.92 21.07
CA SER A 287 -8.18 -16.68 21.40
C SER A 287 -8.98 -17.12 20.19
N LEU A 288 -8.44 -17.03 18.97
CA LEU A 288 -9.19 -17.38 17.76
C LEU A 288 -9.58 -18.86 17.78
N GLU A 289 -10.89 -19.14 17.80
CA GLU A 289 -11.45 -20.48 17.70
C GLU A 289 -11.92 -20.80 16.28
N GLU A 290 -12.12 -22.09 15.99
CA GLU A 290 -12.68 -22.51 14.70
C GLU A 290 -14.09 -21.97 14.48
N ASN A 291 -14.88 -21.80 15.55
CA ASN A 291 -16.23 -21.27 15.45
C ASN A 291 -16.25 -19.82 14.93
N ASP A 292 -15.26 -19.01 15.33
CA ASP A 292 -15.19 -17.58 15.00
C ASP A 292 -15.00 -17.38 13.50
N LEU A 293 -14.06 -18.11 12.90
CA LEU A 293 -13.87 -18.10 11.46
C LEU A 293 -14.91 -18.96 10.74
N GLY A 294 -15.45 -19.98 11.40
CA GLY A 294 -16.38 -20.95 10.84
C GLY A 294 -17.69 -20.33 10.38
N THR A 295 -18.25 -19.37 11.13
CA THR A 295 -19.46 -18.64 10.78
C THR A 295 -19.23 -17.69 9.60
N LEU A 296 -18.17 -16.87 9.66
CA LEU A 296 -17.75 -15.97 8.60
C LEU A 296 -17.50 -16.74 7.29
N PHE A 297 -16.57 -17.70 7.32
CA PHE A 297 -16.29 -18.53 6.15
C PHE A 297 -17.45 -19.44 5.81
N GLY A 298 -18.46 -19.64 6.67
CA GLY A 298 -19.71 -20.30 6.35
C GLY A 298 -20.58 -19.51 5.37
N ALA A 299 -20.48 -18.18 5.40
CA ALA A 299 -21.28 -17.26 4.60
C ALA A 299 -20.62 -16.82 3.29
N LEU A 300 -19.30 -17.01 3.12
CA LEU A 300 -18.57 -16.52 1.94
C LEU A 300 -18.59 -17.50 0.75
N SER A 301 -18.63 -16.99 -0.47
CA SER A 301 -18.51 -17.83 -1.69
C SER A 301 -17.75 -17.09 -2.79
N PHE A 302 -16.50 -17.48 -3.04
CA PHE A 302 -15.60 -16.80 -3.99
C PHE A 302 -15.15 -17.76 -5.10
N PRO A 303 -15.97 -18.00 -6.14
CA PRO A 303 -15.67 -18.99 -7.19
C PRO A 303 -14.40 -18.73 -8.00
N SER A 304 -13.93 -17.48 -8.08
CA SER A 304 -12.72 -17.11 -8.82
C SER A 304 -11.47 -17.05 -7.95
N LEU A 305 -11.57 -17.44 -6.68
CA LEU A 305 -10.46 -17.34 -5.74
C LEU A 305 -9.32 -18.30 -6.13
N SER A 306 -8.12 -17.76 -6.24
CA SER A 306 -6.89 -18.50 -6.50
C SER A 306 -5.93 -18.45 -5.30
N ASN A 307 -5.93 -17.37 -4.52
CA ASN A 307 -5.04 -17.22 -3.36
C ASN A 307 -5.86 -16.94 -2.11
N LEU A 308 -5.70 -17.80 -1.10
CA LEU A 308 -6.33 -17.65 0.20
C LEU A 308 -5.25 -17.48 1.28
N ILE A 309 -5.31 -16.36 2.01
CA ILE A 309 -4.48 -16.11 3.19
C ILE A 309 -5.40 -15.99 4.39
N VAL A 310 -5.17 -16.78 5.43
CA VAL A 310 -6.04 -16.77 6.62
C VAL A 310 -5.25 -17.04 7.89
N THR A 311 -5.59 -16.37 8.99
CA THR A 311 -5.04 -16.67 10.30
C THR A 311 -5.40 -18.09 10.73
N ALA A 312 -4.39 -18.89 11.09
CA ALA A 312 -4.61 -20.18 11.70
C ALA A 312 -5.05 -20.03 13.17
N PRO A 313 -6.08 -20.78 13.62
CA PRO A 313 -6.39 -20.89 15.04
C PRO A 313 -5.16 -21.42 15.81
N PRO A 314 -4.67 -20.72 16.85
CA PRO A 314 -3.39 -21.02 17.48
C PRO A 314 -3.37 -22.33 18.27
N ARG A 315 -4.53 -22.87 18.65
CA ARG A 315 -4.65 -24.00 19.59
C ARG A 315 -5.27 -25.26 19.01
N CYS A 316 -5.81 -25.21 17.80
CA CYS A 316 -6.46 -26.37 17.20
C CYS A 316 -6.02 -26.51 15.75
N GLY A 317 -5.52 -27.68 15.36
CA GLY A 317 -5.36 -28.04 13.94
C GLY A 317 -6.68 -28.18 13.19
N ASN A 318 -7.80 -27.69 13.75
CA ASN A 318 -9.11 -27.79 13.14
C ASN A 318 -9.29 -26.69 12.09
N LEU A 319 -9.02 -27.05 10.84
CA LEU A 319 -9.20 -26.20 9.67
C LEU A 319 -10.43 -26.59 8.84
N ALA A 320 -11.41 -27.27 9.45
CA ALA A 320 -12.60 -27.78 8.74
C ALA A 320 -13.39 -26.66 8.05
N PHE A 321 -13.40 -25.45 8.60
CA PHE A 321 -14.04 -24.29 7.99
C PHE A 321 -13.46 -23.96 6.60
N ILE A 322 -12.15 -24.15 6.38
CA ILE A 322 -11.50 -23.94 5.08
C ILE A 322 -12.03 -24.96 4.08
N SER A 323 -12.03 -26.25 4.41
CA SER A 323 -12.57 -27.29 3.52
C SER A 323 -14.04 -27.05 3.16
N ARG A 324 -14.87 -26.64 4.14
CA ARG A 324 -16.28 -26.26 3.88
C ARG A 324 -16.36 -25.07 2.93
N PHE A 325 -15.53 -24.06 3.13
CA PHE A 325 -15.46 -22.89 2.27
C PHE A 325 -15.05 -23.23 0.83
N LEU A 326 -14.02 -24.05 0.64
CA LEU A 326 -13.54 -24.45 -0.69
C LEU A 326 -14.60 -25.25 -1.46
N ARG A 327 -15.26 -26.23 -0.81
CA ARG A 327 -16.33 -27.01 -1.44
C ARG A 327 -17.51 -26.14 -1.87
N ARG A 328 -17.91 -25.17 -1.04
CA ARG A 328 -19.02 -24.26 -1.36
C ARG A 328 -18.65 -23.27 -2.46
N SER A 329 -17.46 -22.65 -2.35
CA SER A 329 -16.97 -21.67 -3.33
C SER A 329 -16.71 -22.31 -4.70
N LYS A 330 -16.37 -23.61 -4.74
CA LYS A 330 -15.97 -24.34 -5.96
C LYS A 330 -14.81 -23.65 -6.70
N CYS A 331 -13.95 -22.98 -5.95
CA CYS A 331 -12.77 -22.32 -6.49
C CYS A 331 -11.61 -23.30 -6.67
N ARG A 332 -10.55 -22.87 -7.36
CA ARG A 332 -9.33 -23.65 -7.57
C ARG A 332 -8.16 -22.84 -7.04
N LEU A 333 -7.77 -23.10 -5.80
CA LEU A 333 -6.64 -22.39 -5.20
C LEU A 333 -5.33 -22.81 -5.85
N SER A 334 -4.53 -21.81 -6.23
CA SER A 334 -3.11 -21.95 -6.52
C SER A 334 -2.27 -21.91 -5.25
N SER A 335 -2.70 -21.14 -4.24
CA SER A 335 -2.00 -21.02 -2.96
C SER A 335 -2.95 -20.90 -1.77
N LEU A 336 -2.59 -21.59 -0.70
CA LEU A 336 -3.16 -21.46 0.65
C LEU A 336 -2.05 -21.06 1.61
N THR A 337 -2.16 -19.88 2.23
CA THR A 337 -1.22 -19.41 3.24
C THR A 337 -1.90 -19.30 4.60
N LEU A 338 -1.30 -19.91 5.62
CA LEU A 338 -1.74 -19.74 7.00
C LEU A 338 -0.84 -18.76 7.74
N THR A 339 -1.45 -17.72 8.32
CA THR A 339 -0.76 -16.70 9.13
C THR A 339 -0.87 -16.96 10.63
N ASN A 340 -0.13 -16.19 11.44
CA ASN A 340 0.02 -16.40 12.89
C ASN A 340 0.69 -17.74 13.23
N VAL A 341 1.56 -18.18 12.34
CA VAL A 341 2.29 -19.43 12.47
C VAL A 341 3.77 -19.09 12.64
N LYS A 342 4.35 -19.40 13.80
CA LYS A 342 5.76 -19.09 14.07
C LYS A 342 6.66 -19.89 13.12
N THR A 343 7.53 -19.18 12.39
CA THR A 343 8.42 -19.78 11.40
C THR A 343 9.70 -20.31 12.07
N GLU A 344 9.90 -21.62 11.92
CA GLU A 344 11.18 -22.36 11.86
C GLU A 344 12.11 -22.42 13.09
N GLU A 345 12.10 -21.48 14.04
CA GLU A 345 12.98 -21.58 15.22
C GLU A 345 12.38 -22.36 16.40
N SER A 346 11.11 -22.75 16.32
CA SER A 346 10.52 -23.66 17.31
C SER A 346 10.36 -25.04 16.69
N GLU A 347 11.08 -26.05 17.22
CA GLU A 347 10.88 -27.48 16.93
C GLU A 347 9.40 -27.92 17.03
N TRP A 348 8.60 -27.13 17.75
CA TRP A 348 7.15 -27.25 17.91
C TRP A 348 6.37 -27.06 16.61
N PHE A 349 6.93 -26.36 15.61
CA PHE A 349 6.20 -26.01 14.41
C PHE A 349 6.11 -27.16 13.40
N GLU A 350 7.21 -27.89 13.18
CA GLU A 350 7.25 -28.96 12.16
C GLU A 350 6.23 -30.07 12.42
N ASN A 351 5.90 -30.30 13.69
CA ASN A 351 4.94 -31.32 14.14
C ASN A 351 3.56 -30.75 14.51
N SER A 352 3.30 -29.47 14.23
CA SER A 352 2.03 -28.85 14.59
C SER A 352 0.86 -29.50 13.87
N GLU A 353 -0.26 -29.69 14.58
CA GLU A 353 -1.51 -30.20 13.99
C GLU A 353 -2.02 -29.31 12.86
N VAL A 354 -1.78 -27.99 12.97
CA VAL A 354 -2.11 -26.99 11.95
C VAL A 354 -1.40 -27.29 10.62
N ARG A 355 -0.09 -27.59 10.66
CA ARG A 355 0.67 -27.91 9.44
C ARG A 355 0.14 -29.18 8.77
N ARG A 356 -0.09 -30.24 9.56
CA ARG A 356 -0.64 -31.51 9.05
C ARG A 356 -2.04 -31.31 8.44
N ALA A 357 -2.90 -30.55 9.10
CA ALA A 357 -4.24 -30.26 8.59
C ALA A 357 -4.19 -29.41 7.31
N ALA A 358 -3.32 -28.40 7.23
CA ALA A 358 -3.17 -27.55 6.06
C ALA A 358 -2.64 -28.33 4.85
N VAL A 359 -1.64 -29.21 5.05
CA VAL A 359 -1.12 -30.11 4.01
C VAL A 359 -2.21 -31.08 3.54
N SER A 360 -2.98 -31.66 4.46
CA SER A 360 -4.11 -32.54 4.10
C SER A 360 -5.17 -31.80 3.28
N ILE A 361 -5.47 -30.53 3.58
CA ILE A 361 -6.34 -29.69 2.74
C ILE A 361 -5.70 -29.46 1.37
N GLY A 362 -4.39 -29.17 1.33
CA GLY A 362 -3.66 -29.02 0.08
C GLY A 362 -3.75 -30.25 -0.82
N GLU A 363 -3.62 -31.45 -0.25
CA GLU A 363 -3.79 -32.71 -0.97
C GLU A 363 -5.25 -32.94 -1.41
N GLU A 364 -6.23 -32.74 -0.50
CA GLU A 364 -7.66 -32.95 -0.78
C GLU A 364 -8.14 -32.09 -1.96
N PHE A 365 -7.72 -30.82 -2.00
CA PHE A 365 -8.15 -29.85 -3.00
C PHE A 365 -7.13 -29.63 -4.13
N ALA A 366 -6.06 -30.43 -4.18
CA ALA A 366 -4.96 -30.31 -5.15
C ALA A 366 -4.37 -28.89 -5.24
N ILE A 367 -4.14 -28.25 -4.09
CA ILE A 367 -3.55 -26.91 -3.97
C ILE A 367 -2.02 -27.02 -4.13
N PRO A 368 -1.42 -26.41 -5.16
CA PRO A 368 0.02 -26.56 -5.44
C PRO A 368 0.95 -25.99 -4.36
N SER A 369 0.56 -24.89 -3.71
CA SER A 369 1.37 -24.21 -2.69
C SER A 369 0.60 -24.12 -1.37
N VAL A 370 1.18 -24.68 -0.30
CA VAL A 370 0.72 -24.48 1.08
C VAL A 370 1.85 -23.81 1.86
N GLU A 371 1.62 -22.56 2.24
CA GLU A 371 2.62 -21.68 2.87
C GLU A 371 2.23 -21.34 4.30
N PHE A 372 3.23 -20.97 5.09
CA PHE A 372 3.07 -20.53 6.47
C PHE A 372 3.85 -19.24 6.68
N ALA A 373 3.24 -18.28 7.35
CA ALA A 373 3.85 -16.99 7.64
C ALA A 373 3.44 -16.51 9.03
N PHE A 374 4.20 -15.59 9.61
CA PHE A 374 3.79 -14.98 10.86
C PHE A 374 2.74 -13.89 10.60
N THR A 375 2.99 -13.04 9.61
CA THR A 375 2.10 -11.92 9.23
C THR A 375 1.69 -11.98 7.77
N THR A 376 0.61 -11.27 7.40
CA THR A 376 0.21 -11.07 6.00
C THR A 376 1.34 -10.45 5.17
N ALA A 377 2.15 -9.57 5.78
CA ALA A 377 3.21 -8.85 5.10
C ALA A 377 4.34 -9.76 4.58
N GLU A 378 4.54 -10.91 5.21
CA GLU A 378 5.56 -11.90 4.82
C GLU A 378 5.09 -12.80 3.67
N THR A 379 3.78 -12.91 3.47
CA THR A 379 3.18 -13.81 2.48
C THR A 379 3.60 -13.44 1.06
N HIS A 380 3.83 -14.44 0.22
CA HIS A 380 4.23 -14.21 -1.18
C HIS A 380 3.15 -13.43 -1.95
N ALA A 381 1.87 -13.76 -1.76
CA ALA A 381 0.76 -13.11 -2.45
C ALA A 381 0.62 -11.63 -2.10
N TYR A 382 0.75 -11.24 -0.83
CA TYR A 382 0.74 -9.83 -0.43
C TYR A 382 1.93 -9.07 -1.01
N ARG A 383 3.15 -9.64 -0.90
CA ARG A 383 4.36 -9.01 -1.45
C ARG A 383 4.24 -8.80 -2.95
N THR A 384 3.83 -9.82 -3.70
CA THR A 384 3.63 -9.73 -5.15
C THR A 384 2.60 -8.66 -5.52
N SER A 385 1.46 -8.64 -4.83
CA SER A 385 0.43 -7.61 -5.01
C SER A 385 1.02 -6.22 -4.77
N LYS A 386 1.64 -5.94 -3.62
CA LYS A 386 2.21 -4.63 -3.33
C LYS A 386 3.38 -4.25 -4.24
N GLU A 387 4.21 -5.19 -4.70
CA GLU A 387 5.22 -4.89 -5.73
C GLU A 387 4.58 -4.38 -7.01
N SER A 388 3.50 -5.03 -7.48
CA SER A 388 2.78 -4.62 -8.69
C SER A 388 2.10 -3.25 -8.59
N TRP A 389 1.71 -2.80 -7.38
CA TRP A 389 1.16 -1.45 -7.19
C TRP A 389 2.16 -0.38 -7.58
N TYR A 390 3.42 -0.60 -7.20
CA TYR A 390 4.48 0.34 -7.47
C TYR A 390 5.20 0.01 -8.76
N ASP A 391 5.02 -1.19 -9.35
CA ASP A 391 5.61 -1.58 -10.61
C ASP A 391 4.93 -0.91 -11.82
N VAL A 392 5.72 -0.28 -12.68
CA VAL A 392 5.26 0.55 -13.81
C VAL A 392 5.83 -0.01 -15.12
N ASP A 393 6.84 -0.86 -15.04
CA ASP A 393 7.51 -1.42 -16.21
C ASP A 393 6.74 -2.61 -16.81
N SER A 394 5.71 -3.11 -16.11
CA SER A 394 4.88 -4.24 -16.54
C SER A 394 3.92 -3.93 -17.70
N SER A 395 3.77 -2.68 -18.12
CA SER A 395 2.92 -2.32 -19.28
C SER A 395 3.65 -2.28 -20.62
N TRP A 396 4.91 -2.73 -20.71
CA TRP A 396 5.72 -2.76 -21.94
C TRP A 396 5.98 -4.17 -22.50
N LEU A 397 5.21 -5.18 -22.10
CA LEU A 397 5.24 -6.53 -22.69
C LEU A 397 3.94 -6.88 -23.42
#